data_AF-A0A536WRN0-F1
#
_entry.id   AF-A0A536WRN0-F1
#
_cell.length_a   1.000
_cell.length_b   1.000
_cell.length_c   1.000
_cell.angle_alpha   90.00
_cell.angle_beta   90.00
_cell.angle_gamma   90.00
#
_symmetry.space_group_name_H-M   'P 1'
#
loop_
_entity.id
_entity.type
_entity.pdbx_description
1 polymer ?
#
loop_
_entity_poly.entity_id
_entity_poly.type
_entity_poly.pdbx_seq_one_letter_code
_entity_poly.pdbx_strand_id
1 'polypeptide(L)'
;MKICVHSNRGPRGEETPCAFYLGGRRLPVLAVLERWADSTHGYFEVMVDDGRRFVLRYQPTLRCWELAAVFAAKPRKPAAKPVTTAAPRKFFFSLLQK
;
A
#
# COMPACT_ATOMS: atom_id res chain seq x y z
N MET A 1 9.26 15.24 -8.68
CA MET A 1 10.47 14.38 -8.52
C MET A 1 10.17 13.02 -9.13
N LYS A 2 11.00 12.50 -10.05
CA LYS A 2 10.78 11.17 -10.65
C LYS A 2 11.01 10.05 -9.64
N ILE A 3 10.17 9.03 -9.68
CA ILE A 3 10.24 7.87 -8.77
C ILE A 3 10.01 6.57 -9.53
N CYS A 4 10.56 5.47 -9.01
CA CYS A 4 10.26 4.14 -9.50
C CYS A 4 8.96 3.65 -8.86
N VAL A 5 7.97 3.31 -9.67
CA VAL A 5 6.68 2.75 -9.24
C VAL A 5 6.52 1.39 -9.88
N HIS A 6 6.15 0.41 -9.06
CA HIS A 6 5.64 -0.87 -9.52
C HIS A 6 4.12 -0.74 -9.65
N SER A 7 3.61 -0.82 -10.88
CA SER A 7 2.20 -0.70 -11.21
C SER A 7 1.67 -2.00 -11.82
N ASN A 8 0.44 -2.35 -11.49
CA ASN A 8 -0.28 -3.42 -12.16
C ASN A 8 -1.09 -2.83 -13.32
N ARG A 9 -1.08 -3.52 -14.46
CA ARG A 9 -1.82 -3.10 -15.65
C ARG A 9 -3.21 -3.72 -15.62
N GLY A 10 -4.24 -2.90 -15.48
CA GLY A 10 -5.63 -3.33 -15.57
C GLY A 10 -6.01 -3.77 -17.00
N PRO A 11 -7.20 -4.38 -17.17
CA PRO A 11 -7.64 -4.91 -18.47
C PRO A 11 -7.68 -3.88 -19.60
N ARG A 12 -7.90 -2.61 -19.28
CA ARG A 12 -7.92 -1.48 -20.23
C ARG A 12 -6.57 -0.76 -20.36
N GLY A 13 -5.50 -1.35 -19.84
CA GLY A 13 -4.18 -0.74 -19.85
C GLY A 13 -3.98 0.33 -18.77
N GLU A 14 -4.93 0.50 -17.85
CA GLU A 14 -4.84 1.44 -16.73
C GLU A 14 -3.74 0.98 -15.76
N GLU A 15 -2.73 1.82 -15.51
CA GLU A 15 -1.72 1.54 -14.50
C GLU A 15 -2.24 1.90 -13.10
N THR A 16 -2.24 0.92 -12.19
CA THR A 16 -2.58 1.12 -10.77
C THR A 16 -1.34 0.89 -9.92
N PRO A 17 -0.92 1.83 -9.06
CA PRO A 17 0.30 1.68 -8.27
C PRO A 17 0.15 0.62 -7.17
N CYS A 18 1.14 -0.27 -7.06
CA CYS A 18 1.19 -1.34 -6.05
C CYS A 18 2.33 -1.15 -5.04
N ALA A 19 3.44 -0.54 -5.47
CA ALA A 19 4.53 -0.14 -4.60
C ALA A 19 5.36 0.96 -5.28
N PHE A 20 6.11 1.74 -4.52
CA PHE A 20 7.05 2.71 -5.07
C PHE A 20 8.32 2.80 -4.23
N TYR A 21 9.36 3.39 -4.78
CA TYR A 21 10.65 3.55 -4.10
C TYR A 21 10.89 5.02 -3.76
N LEU A 22 11.24 5.29 -2.50
CA LEU A 22 11.58 6.61 -2.01
C LEU A 22 12.72 6.52 -1.00
N GLY A 23 13.80 7.29 -1.21
CA GLY A 23 14.98 7.27 -0.33
C GLY A 23 15.61 5.87 -0.21
N GLY A 24 15.62 5.08 -1.28
CA GLY A 24 16.13 3.71 -1.29
C GLY A 24 15.23 2.67 -0.62
N ARG A 25 14.10 3.06 -0.02
CA ARG A 25 13.14 2.15 0.60
C ARG A 25 11.98 1.85 -0.34
N ARG A 26 11.58 0.58 -0.39
CA ARG A 26 10.34 0.16 -1.04
C ARG A 26 9.17 0.43 -0.10
N LEU A 27 8.17 1.17 -0.58
CA LEU A 27 6.94 1.49 0.12
C LEU A 27 5.78 0.77 -0.57
N PRO A 28 5.21 -0.28 0.03
CA PRO A 28 4.01 -0.94 -0.48
C PRO A 28 2.81 0.01 -0.44
N VAL A 29 2.03 0.05 -1.52
CA VAL A 29 0.73 0.73 -1.54
C VAL A 29 -0.28 -0.21 -0.91
N LEU A 30 -0.80 0.17 0.26
CA LEU A 30 -1.84 -0.62 0.95
C LEU A 30 -3.23 -0.30 0.44
N ALA A 31 -3.47 0.95 0.06
CA ALA A 31 -4.73 1.39 -0.52
C ALA A 31 -4.50 2.57 -1.45
N VAL A 32 -5.27 2.62 -2.55
CA VAL A 32 -5.49 3.82 -3.33
C VAL A 32 -6.73 4.49 -2.73
N LEU A 33 -6.55 5.66 -2.14
CA LEU A 33 -7.62 6.40 -1.46
C LEU A 33 -8.45 7.20 -2.44
N GLU A 34 -7.79 7.82 -3.41
CA GLU A 34 -8.43 8.64 -4.41
C GLU A 34 -7.67 8.54 -5.74
N ARG A 35 -8.42 8.65 -6.83
CA ARG A 35 -7.89 8.66 -8.19
C ARG A 35 -8.55 9.78 -8.98
N TRP A 36 -7.74 10.62 -9.60
CA TRP A 36 -8.20 11.66 -10.50
C TRP A 36 -7.26 11.79 -11.70
N ALA A 37 -7.66 12.53 -12.72
CA ALA A 37 -6.85 12.78 -13.90
C ALA A 37 -7.08 14.19 -14.41
N ASP A 38 -6.05 14.77 -15.01
CA ASP A 38 -6.17 15.92 -15.90
C ASP A 38 -6.02 15.47 -17.37
N SER A 39 -5.94 16.41 -18.31
CA SER A 39 -5.81 16.10 -19.75
C SER A 39 -4.53 15.35 -20.12
N THR A 40 -3.52 15.35 -19.25
CA THR A 40 -2.15 14.90 -19.54
C THR A 40 -1.60 13.93 -18.50
N HIS A 41 -2.17 13.87 -17.29
CA HIS A 41 -1.66 13.08 -16.18
C HIS A 41 -2.77 12.38 -15.40
N GLY A 42 -2.45 11.20 -14.89
CA GLY A 42 -3.23 10.53 -13.85
C GLY A 42 -2.62 10.79 -12.48
N TYR A 43 -3.45 10.86 -11.45
CA TYR A 43 -3.05 11.06 -10.07
C TYR A 43 -3.68 10.01 -9.17
N PHE A 44 -2.91 9.58 -8.19
CA PHE A 44 -3.31 8.55 -7.24
C PHE A 44 -2.89 9.00 -5.85
N GLU A 45 -3.85 9.25 -4.97
CA GLU A 45 -3.58 9.34 -3.54
C GLU A 45 -3.49 7.92 -2.99
N VAL A 46 -2.34 7.58 -2.39
CA VAL A 46 -2.06 6.25 -1.86
C VAL A 46 -1.68 6.30 -0.40
N MET A 47 -2.02 5.26 0.35
CA MET A 47 -1.62 5.06 1.73
C MET A 47 -0.60 3.92 1.84
N VAL A 48 0.41 4.10 2.69
CA VAL A 48 1.41 3.08 3.02
C VAL A 48 1.24 2.59 4.46
N ASP A 49 2.06 1.63 4.88
CA ASP A 49 1.98 0.94 6.18
C ASP A 49 2.14 1.84 7.41
N ASP A 50 3.01 2.83 7.35
CA ASP A 50 3.21 3.81 8.42
C ASP A 50 2.09 4.86 8.52
N GLY A 51 1.07 4.76 7.68
CA GLY A 51 -0.10 5.65 7.66
C GLY A 51 0.15 7.00 6.98
N ARG A 52 1.33 7.24 6.41
CA ARG A 52 1.54 8.38 5.51
C ARG A 52 0.77 8.18 4.22
N ARG A 53 0.42 9.31 3.59
CA ARG A 53 -0.23 9.33 2.29
C ARG A 53 0.61 10.08 1.28
N PHE A 54 0.53 9.67 0.03
CA PHE A 54 1.34 10.21 -1.06
C PHE A 54 0.46 10.44 -2.27
N VAL A 55 0.77 11.47 -3.05
CA VAL A 55 0.17 11.65 -4.38
C VAL A 55 1.20 11.25 -5.41
N LEU A 56 0.90 10.19 -6.16
CA LEU A 56 1.70 9.70 -7.27
C LEU A 56 1.08 10.21 -8.58
N ARG A 57 1.89 10.87 -9.40
CA ARG A 57 1.50 11.36 -10.72
C ARG A 57 2.06 10.45 -11.81
N TYR A 58 1.19 9.97 -12.68
CA TYR A 58 1.54 9.17 -13.85
C TYR A 58 1.41 10.01 -15.12
N GLN A 59 2.44 10.00 -15.96
CA GLN A 59 2.42 10.59 -17.30
C GLN A 59 2.33 9.47 -18.35
N PRO A 60 1.16 9.24 -18.97
CA PRO A 60 0.93 8.13 -19.90
C PRO A 60 1.87 8.12 -21.12
N THR A 61 2.21 9.29 -21.68
CA THR A 61 3.02 9.38 -22.91
C THR A 61 4.46 8.92 -22.67
N LEU A 62 5.04 9.33 -21.55
CA LEU A 62 6.43 9.02 -21.19
C LEU A 62 6.54 7.76 -20.32
N ARG A 63 5.39 7.19 -19.90
CA ARG A 63 5.29 6.08 -18.96
C ARG A 63 6.15 6.26 -17.71
N CYS A 64 6.17 7.48 -17.18
CA CYS A 64 6.97 7.83 -16.02
C CYS A 64 6.07 8.26 -14.85
N TRP A 65 6.59 8.01 -13.65
CA TRP A 65 5.93 8.33 -12.41
C TRP A 65 6.70 9.42 -11.65
N GLU A 66 5.94 10.28 -10.98
CA GLU A 66 6.48 11.35 -10.17
C GLU A 66 5.78 11.45 -8.82
N LEU A 67 6.55 11.84 -7.80
CA LEU A 67 6.01 12.24 -6.52
C LEU A 67 5.50 13.69 -6.62
N ALA A 68 4.19 13.87 -6.41
CA ALA A 68 3.54 15.18 -6.48
C ALA A 68 3.28 15.77 -5.08
N ALA A 69 2.93 14.95 -4.09
CA ALA A 69 2.71 15.41 -2.71
C ALA A 69 2.98 14.33 -1.67
N VAL A 70 3.25 14.76 -0.43
CA VAL A 70 3.43 13.91 0.75
C VAL A 70 2.57 14.46 1.88
N PHE A 71 1.80 13.60 2.53
CA PHE A 71 1.02 13.93 3.70
C PHE A 71 1.52 13.09 4.89
N ALA A 72 1.78 13.76 6.01
CA ALA A 72 2.14 13.11 7.24
C ALA A 72 1.03 12.15 7.70
N ALA A 73 1.42 11.09 8.40
CA ALA A 73 0.46 10.22 9.06
C ALA A 73 -0.37 11.05 10.03
N LYS A 74 -1.71 10.93 9.96
CA LYS A 74 -2.55 11.48 11.02
C LYS A 74 -2.20 10.71 12.31
N PRO A 75 -1.99 11.36 13.47
CA PRO A 75 -1.69 10.65 14.70
C PRO A 75 -2.81 9.65 14.97
N ARG A 76 -2.52 8.35 14.79
CA ARG A 76 -3.41 7.30 15.25
C ARG A 76 -3.35 7.33 16.77
N LYS A 77 -4.50 7.51 17.43
CA LYS A 77 -4.65 7.07 18.82
C LYS A 77 -4.13 5.63 18.86
N PRO A 78 -3.19 5.27 19.77
CA PRO A 78 -2.58 3.94 19.74
C PRO A 78 -3.68 2.89 19.79
N ALA A 79 -3.95 2.25 18.66
CA ALA A 79 -4.80 1.08 18.65
C ALA A 79 -3.99 -0.02 19.31
N ALA A 80 -4.54 -0.60 20.38
CA ALA A 80 -3.94 -1.76 21.03
C ALA A 80 -3.55 -2.78 19.96
N LYS A 81 -2.32 -3.30 20.06
CA LYS A 81 -1.80 -4.33 19.15
C LYS A 81 -2.86 -5.41 18.94
N PRO A 82 -3.01 -5.99 17.73
CA PRO A 82 -3.86 -7.17 17.58
C PRO A 82 -3.36 -8.20 18.58
N VAL A 83 -4.17 -8.50 19.60
CA VAL A 83 -3.97 -9.66 20.44
C VAL A 83 -4.09 -10.84 19.48
N THR A 84 -2.94 -11.39 19.11
CA THR A 84 -2.85 -12.72 18.53
C THR A 84 -3.44 -13.65 19.58
N THR A 85 -4.72 -13.98 19.46
CA THR A 85 -5.33 -15.08 20.21
C THR A 85 -4.63 -16.34 19.75
N ALA A 86 -3.67 -16.81 20.55
CA ALA A 86 -3.07 -18.12 20.38
C ALA A 86 -4.19 -19.17 20.50
N ALA A 87 -4.41 -19.92 19.43
CA ALA A 87 -5.34 -21.04 19.43
C ALA A 87 -4.92 -22.06 20.50
N PRO A 88 -5.86 -22.60 21.31
CA PRO A 88 -5.50 -23.61 22.29
C PRO A 88 -5.07 -24.89 21.54
N ARG A 89 -3.81 -25.28 21.74
CA ARG A 89 -3.30 -26.60 21.36
C ARG A 89 -4.10 -27.63 22.14
N LYS A 90 -5.01 -28.34 21.46
CA LYS A 90 -5.68 -29.52 22.02
C LYS A 90 -4.61 -30.59 22.26
N PHE A 91 -4.22 -30.78 23.52
CA PHE A 91 -3.48 -31.97 23.95
C PHE A 91 -4.44 -33.16 23.89
N PHE A 92 -4.28 -34.02 22.89
CA PHE A 92 -4.87 -35.35 22.92
C PHE A 92 -3.97 -36.22 23.82
N PHE A 93 -4.39 -36.39 25.08
CA PHE A 93 -3.86 -37.46 25.91
C PHE A 93 -4.60 -38.75 25.53
N SER A 94 -3.87 -39.62 24.82
CA SER A 94 -4.20 -41.03 24.72
C SER A 94 -4.09 -41.64 26.12
N LEU A 95 -5.16 -42.23 26.63
CA LEU A 95 -5.07 -43.24 27.69
C LEU A 95 -5.94 -44.44 27.35
N LEU A 96 -5.25 -45.45 26.86
CA LEU A 96 -5.49 -46.88 27.02
C LEU A 96 -6.25 -47.19 28.33
N GLN A 97 -7.43 -47.81 28.26
CA GLN A 97 -7.97 -48.68 29.31
C GLN A 97 -8.89 -49.74 28.69
N LYS A 98 -8.43 -50.99 28.83
CA LYS A 98 -9.12 -52.31 28.84
C LYS A 98 -9.90 -52.79 27.61
#